data_AF-A0AAN8W3E6-F1
#
_entry.id   AF-A0AAN8W3E6-F1
#
_cell.length_a   1.000
_cell.length_b   1.000
_cell.length_c   1.000
_cell.angle_alpha   90.00
_cell.angle_beta   90.00
_cell.angle_gamma   90.00
#
_symmetry.space_group_name_H-M   'P 1'
#
loop_
_entity.id
_entity.type
_entity.pdbx_description
1 polymer ?
#
loop_
_entity_poly.entity_id
_entity_poly.type
_entity_poly.pdbx_seq_one_letter_code
_entity_poly.pdbx_strand_id
1 'polypeptide(L)' 'MTKLFCDKPFLLILVLTGLTMVMVAHVDGKECTDWREDSGLCWEHYVCNVQCRALYRTGWGECLPHPQAERCLCRYQC' A
#
# COMPACT_ATOMS: atom_id res chain seq x y z
N MET A 1 17.02 3.73 4.11
CA MET A 1 16.70 4.76 3.09
C MET A 1 15.50 4.26 2.34
N THR A 2 14.31 4.80 2.58
CA THR A 2 13.04 4.13 2.24
C THR A 2 12.79 4.08 0.73
N LYS A 3 12.62 2.87 0.17
CA LYS A 3 12.22 2.70 -1.24
C LYS A 3 10.69 2.66 -1.31
N LEU A 4 10.11 3.75 -1.81
CA LEU A 4 8.68 3.90 -2.03
C LEU A 4 8.30 3.42 -3.44
N PHE A 5 7.35 2.50 -3.54
CA PHE A 5 6.78 2.04 -4.82
C PHE A 5 5.27 2.31 -4.81
N CYS A 6 4.82 3.26 -5.63
CA CYS A 6 3.40 3.50 -5.84
C CYS A 6 2.98 2.93 -7.19
N ASP A 7 2.01 2.01 -7.20
CA ASP A 7 1.50 1.46 -8.45
C ASP A 7 0.71 2.56 -9.18
N LYS A 8 0.90 2.67 -10.51
CA LYS A 8 0.10 3.59 -11.32
C LYS A 8 -1.28 2.96 -11.49
N PRO A 9 -2.38 3.69 -11.31
CA PRO A 9 -3.72 3.12 -11.46
C PRO A 9 -3.85 2.47 -12.85
N PHE A 10 -4.18 1.17 -12.87
CA PHE A 10 -4.45 0.43 -14.10
C PHE A 10 -5.76 0.98 -14.69
N LEU A 11 -5.63 1.84 -15.69
CA LEU A 11 -6.75 2.50 -16.36
C LEU A 11 -7.51 1.48 -17.23
N LEU A 12 -8.51 0.81 -16.66
CA LEU A 12 -9.40 -0.10 -17.39
C LEU A 12 -10.62 0.70 -17.87
N ILE A 13 -10.50 1.37 -19.02
CA ILE A 13 -11.64 2.09 -19.62
C ILE A 13 -12.59 1.08 -20.29
N LEU A 14 -13.68 0.74 -19.61
CA LEU A 14 -14.85 0.10 -20.20
C LEU A 14 -15.79 1.20 -20.73
N VAL A 15 -15.71 1.50 -22.02
CA VAL A 15 -16.64 2.42 -22.69
C VAL A 15 -17.96 1.69 -22.96
N LEU A 16 -18.96 1.91 -22.10
CA LEU A 16 -20.36 1.61 -22.39
C LEU A 16 -21.09 2.93 -22.67
N THR A 17 -21.47 3.12 -23.94
CA THR A 17 -22.18 4.30 -24.44
C THR A 17 -23.55 4.51 -23.78
N GLY A 18 -23.75 5.70 -23.20
CA GLY A 18 -25.06 6.35 -23.07
C GLY A 18 -25.91 6.05 -21.82
N LEU A 19 -25.60 6.66 -20.68
CA LEU A 19 -26.56 6.96 -19.60
C LEU A 19 -25.93 7.96 -18.61
N THR A 20 -26.58 9.11 -18.40
CA THR A 20 -26.19 10.11 -17.38
C THR A 20 -26.38 9.52 -15.98
N MET A 21 -25.30 9.07 -15.35
CA MET A 21 -25.28 8.65 -13.95
C MET A 21 -24.40 9.57 -13.09
N VAL A 22 -24.93 9.86 -11.91
CA VAL A 22 -24.44 10.74 -10.84
C VAL A 22 -23.01 10.34 -10.39
N MET A 23 -22.15 11.34 -10.19
CA MET A 23 -20.77 11.17 -9.78
C MET A 23 -20.68 10.57 -8.37
N VAL A 24 -20.06 9.39 -8.25
CA VAL A 24 -19.35 8.99 -7.04
C VAL A 24 -17.88 9.24 -7.30
N ALA A 25 -17.30 10.21 -6.60
CA ALA A 25 -15.85 10.38 -6.56
C ALA A 25 -15.27 9.14 -5.87
N HIS A 26 -14.83 8.16 -6.65
CA HIS A 26 -13.86 7.22 -6.12
C HIS A 26 -12.62 8.04 -5.79
N VAL A 27 -12.26 8.06 -4.51
CA VAL A 27 -10.89 8.32 -4.13
C VAL A 27 -10.13 7.12 -4.73
N ASP A 28 -9.59 7.30 -5.94
CA ASP A 28 -8.60 6.39 -6.54
C ASP A 28 -7.33 6.48 -5.68
N GLY A 29 -7.44 5.93 -4.46
CA GLY A 29 -6.35 5.88 -3.51
C GLY A 29 -5.31 4.97 -4.11
N LYS A 30 -4.21 5.55 -4.61
CA LYS A 30 -3.15 4.76 -5.24
C LYS A 30 -2.55 3.86 -4.16
N GLU A 31 -2.55 2.56 -4.37
CA GLU A 31 -1.86 1.65 -3.45
C GLU A 31 -0.35 1.89 -3.60
N CYS A 32 0.27 2.28 -2.50
CA CYS A 32 1.70 2.46 -2.35
C CYS A 32 2.25 1.43 -1.37
N THR A 33 3.48 1.01 -1.63
CA THR A 33 4.21 0.06 -0.79
C THR A 33 5.55 0.66 -0.38
N ASP A 34 5.95 0.40 0.86
CA ASP A 34 7.10 0.99 1.53
C ASP A 34 7.84 -0.08 2.34
N TRP A 35 9.11 -0.33 2.00
CA TRP A 35 9.96 -1.27 2.73
C TRP A 35 10.62 -0.59 3.92
N ARG A 36 10.35 -1.10 5.12
CA ARG A 36 10.95 -0.61 6.36
C ARG A 36 12.30 -1.27 6.61
N GLU A 37 13.35 -0.64 6.10
CA GLU A 37 14.73 -1.11 6.32
C GLU A 37 15.20 -0.90 7.77
N ASP A 38 14.70 0.14 8.44
CA ASP A 38 15.09 0.54 9.79
C ASP A 38 14.36 -0.25 10.90
N SER A 39 13.35 -1.05 10.56
CA SER A 39 12.54 -1.78 11.55
C SER A 39 13.20 -3.05 12.09
N GLY A 40 14.44 -3.36 11.68
CA GLY A 40 15.10 -4.63 12.03
C GLY A 40 14.47 -5.84 11.32
N LEU A 41 14.85 -7.05 11.73
CA LEU A 41 14.22 -8.30 11.29
C LEU A 41 12.73 -8.27 11.68
N CYS A 42 11.83 -8.65 10.76
CA CYS A 42 10.39 -8.68 11.03
C CYS A 42 10.02 -9.98 11.74
N TRP A 43 10.08 -9.99 13.08
CA TRP A 43 9.77 -11.20 13.87
C TRP A 43 8.27 -11.37 14.14
N GLU A 44 7.50 -10.28 14.10
CA GLU A 44 6.07 -10.29 14.45
C GLU A 44 5.26 -9.45 13.46
N HIS A 45 4.41 -10.12 12.68
CA HIS A 45 3.48 -9.48 11.72
C HIS A 45 2.62 -8.41 12.39
N TYR A 46 2.18 -8.67 13.63
CA TYR A 46 1.38 -7.73 14.40
C TYR A 46 2.10 -6.39 14.62
N VAL A 47 3.37 -6.42 15.03
CA VAL A 47 4.18 -5.23 15.30
C VAL A 47 4.37 -4.42 14.01
N CYS A 48 4.71 -5.10 12.91
CA CYS A 48 4.83 -4.48 11.58
C CYS A 48 3.53 -3.76 11.19
N ASN A 49 2.38 -4.43 11.32
CA ASN A 49 1.09 -3.85 10.99
C ASN A 49 0.73 -2.63 11.85
N VAL A 50 1.00 -2.68 13.16
CA VAL A 50 0.76 -1.54 14.06
C VAL A 50 1.65 -0.34 13.66
N GLN A 51 2.92 -0.57 13.35
CA GLN A 51 3.83 0.49 12.89
C GLN A 51 3.35 1.13 11.57
N CYS A 52 2.96 0.31 10.59
CA CYS A 52 2.45 0.82 9.31
C CYS A 52 1.16 1.63 9.49
N ARG A 53 0.24 1.19 10.36
CA ARG A 53 -0.98 1.95 10.70
C ARG A 53 -0.72 3.26 11.43
N ALA A 54 0.34 3.31 12.24
CA ALA A 54 0.73 4.54 12.92
C ALA A 54 1.34 5.57 11.94
N LEU A 55 1.98 5.11 10.86
CA LEU A 55 2.61 5.96 9.86
C LEU A 55 1.65 6.38 8.73
N TYR A 56 0.80 5.47 8.28
CA TYR A 56 -0.11 5.67 7.16
C TYR A 56 -1.56 5.43 7.61
N ARG A 57 -2.42 6.43 7.42
CA ARG A 57 -3.82 6.43 7.90
C ARG A 57 -4.64 5.23 7.42
N THR A 58 -4.36 4.75 6.21
CA THR A 58 -4.99 3.59 5.56
C THR A 58 -4.01 2.42 5.42
N GLY A 59 -2.90 2.45 6.14
CA GLY A 59 -1.82 1.49 5.97
C GLY A 59 -2.06 0.16 6.68
N TRP A 60 -1.45 -0.90 6.15
CA TRP A 60 -1.28 -2.18 6.82
C TRP A 60 0.13 -2.71 6.54
N GLY A 61 0.63 -3.58 7.40
CA GLY A 61 1.98 -4.12 7.32
C GLY A 61 2.01 -5.64 7.27
N GLU A 62 2.94 -6.20 6.51
CA GLU A 62 3.19 -7.65 6.44
C GLU A 62 4.70 -7.92 6.47
N CYS A 63 5.11 -8.99 7.16
CA CYS A 63 6.49 -9.48 7.07
C CYS A 63 6.61 -10.31 5.79
N LEU A 64 7.51 -9.89 4.89
CA LEU A 64 7.77 -10.59 3.64
C LEU A 64 9.25 -10.94 3.51
N PRO A 65 9.58 -12.05 2.84
CA PRO A 65 10.96 -12.36 2.50
C PRO A 65 11.58 -11.24 1.66
N HIS A 66 12.63 -10.62 2.18
CA HIS A 66 13.47 -9.66 1.48
C HIS A 66 14.88 -10.28 1.34
N PRO A 67 15.67 -9.98 0.29
CA PRO A 67 16.89 -10.72 -0.10
C PRO A 67 17.93 -11.07 0.98
N GLN A 68 17.89 -10.48 2.17
CA GLN A 68 18.79 -10.77 3.28
C GLN A 68 18.09 -11.25 4.56
N ALA A 69 16.77 -11.05 4.68
CA ALA A 69 15.97 -11.30 5.87
C ALA A 69 14.49 -11.03 5.64
N GLU A 70 13.61 -11.57 6.48
CA GLU A 70 12.22 -11.10 6.55
C GLU A 70 12.16 -9.64 7.00
N ARG A 71 11.49 -8.80 6.20
CA ARG A 71 11.34 -7.37 6.44
C ARG A 71 9.88 -6.96 6.40
N CYS A 72 9.57 -5.89 7.12
CA CYS A 72 8.24 -5.30 7.14
C CYS A 72 8.00 -4.50 5.86
N LEU A 73 6.98 -4.88 5.10
CA LEU A 73 6.44 -4.13 3.97
C LEU A 73 5.14 -3.45 4.42
N CYS A 74 5.11 -2.13 4.42
CA CYS A 74 3.88 -1.37 4.59
C CYS A 74 3.19 -1.18 3.25
N ARG A 75 1.87 -1.37 3.19
CA ARG A 75 1.02 -0.98 2.06
C ARG A 75 0.00 0.04 2.52
N TYR A 76 -0.31 1.03 1.73
CA TYR A 76 -1.26 2.09 2.10
C TYR A 76 -1.85 2.78 0.87
N GLN A 77 -2.99 3.45 1.03
CA GLN A 77 -3.58 4.28 -0.01
C GLN A 77 -3.13 5.73 0.14
N CYS A 78 -2.55 6.30 -0.91
CA CYS A 78 -2.23 7.72 -1.06
C CYS A 78 -3.45 8.55 -1.47
#